data_AF-A0A8C5PH61-F1
#
_entry.id   AF-A0A8C5PH61-F1
#
_cell.length_a   1.000
_cell.length_b   1.000
_cell.length_c   1.000
_cell.angle_alpha   90.00
_cell.angle_beta   90.00
_cell.angle_gamma   90.00
#
_symmetry.space_group_name_H-M   'P 1'
#
loop_
_entity.id
_entity.type
_entity.pdbx_description
1 polymer ?
#
loop_
_entity_poly.entity_id
_entity_poly.type
_entity_poly.pdbx_seq_one_letter_code
_entity_poly.pdbx_strand_id
1 'polypeptide(L)'
;MDDPCGRLALLAHDTRCHDGMSGLSSEYPHPSVHPSPLLPPESAGHGMAMVLNGSLSYVVYRLRILLLMILIVVVVTWASLYLESTRYTRKPKSPGNQFWRQTSLEKNEDKPASVLEQSAETANVKVCPQLSPSLRGVVPLNFDPSLTLEQVKSENPLVQNGIYRPESCQAQQKVAILIPHRNREKHLLYLLTNLHPFLQRQQLEYGIYVIHQAGNTKFNRAKLLNVGYAEALKEEKWDCFIFHDVDLLPENDFNLYLCDSEPKHMVVGRNATGYKLRYKGYFGGVSAMTRGQFAKVNGYSNNYWGWGGEDDDLRRSQSVQ
;
A
#
# COMPACT_ATOMS: atom_id res chain seq x y z
N MET A 1 24.12 11.62 -24.38
CA MET A 1 23.05 11.84 -23.39
C MET A 1 22.38 10.50 -23.22
N ASP A 2 22.67 9.81 -22.13
CA ASP A 2 22.07 8.50 -21.86
C ASP A 2 20.59 8.68 -21.57
N ASP A 3 19.75 8.02 -22.37
CA ASP A 3 18.32 7.93 -22.11
C ASP A 3 18.08 7.02 -20.89
N PRO A 4 17.53 7.53 -19.77
CA PRO A 4 17.22 6.71 -18.60
C PRO A 4 15.97 5.82 -18.80
N CYS A 5 15.21 6.00 -19.88
CA CYS A 5 13.96 5.28 -20.13
C CYS A 5 14.23 3.86 -20.65
N GLY A 6 15.08 3.73 -21.68
CA GLY A 6 15.15 2.51 -22.50
C GLY A 6 15.54 1.20 -21.81
N ARG A 7 16.19 1.19 -20.64
CA ARG A 7 16.64 -0.08 -20.01
C ARG A 7 15.55 -0.80 -19.21
N LEU A 8 14.69 -0.06 -18.52
CA LEU A 8 13.75 -0.57 -17.52
C LEU A 8 12.48 -1.21 -18.11
N ALA A 9 12.10 -0.80 -19.33
CA ALA A 9 10.94 -1.29 -20.07
C ALA A 9 10.88 -2.84 -20.26
N LEU A 10 12.01 -3.53 -20.08
CA LEU A 10 12.13 -4.98 -20.27
C LEU A 10 11.75 -5.82 -19.02
N LEU A 11 11.57 -5.20 -17.84
CA LEU A 11 11.07 -5.89 -16.62
C LEU A 11 9.78 -5.28 -16.06
N ALA A 12 9.39 -4.10 -16.54
CA ALA A 12 8.10 -3.50 -16.24
C ALA A 12 7.68 -2.64 -17.44
N HIS A 13 6.39 -2.61 -17.75
CA HIS A 13 5.87 -1.70 -18.77
C HIS A 13 6.07 -0.25 -18.30
N ASP A 14 6.99 0.47 -18.95
CA ASP A 14 7.18 1.92 -18.79
C ASP A 14 6.18 2.62 -19.72
N THR A 15 5.11 3.16 -19.13
CA THR A 15 3.93 3.69 -19.83
C THR A 15 4.15 5.11 -20.40
N ARG A 16 5.37 5.42 -20.87
CA ARG A 16 5.74 6.80 -21.22
C ARG A 16 5.43 7.21 -22.67
N CYS A 17 4.56 8.23 -22.74
CA CYS A 17 4.70 9.40 -23.60
C CYS A 17 4.79 9.17 -25.12
N HIS A 18 3.63 9.00 -25.75
CA HIS A 18 3.38 9.71 -27.01
C HIS A 18 2.93 11.15 -26.73
N ASP A 19 3.48 12.12 -27.47
CA ASP A 19 3.01 13.50 -27.46
C ASP A 19 1.55 13.58 -27.95
N GLY A 20 0.69 14.28 -27.20
CA GLY A 20 -0.68 14.56 -27.68
C GLY A 20 -1.79 14.65 -26.63
N MET A 21 -1.64 15.48 -25.59
CA MET A 21 -2.80 16.05 -24.87
C MET A 21 -2.57 17.52 -24.47
N SER A 22 -2.38 18.36 -25.49
CA SER A 22 -2.72 19.78 -25.40
C SER A 22 -4.23 19.94 -25.62
N GLY A 23 -4.99 20.25 -24.57
CA GLY A 23 -6.43 20.51 -24.71
C GLY A 23 -7.27 20.12 -23.51
N LEU A 24 -7.16 20.88 -22.42
CA LEU A 24 -8.23 21.05 -21.41
C LEU A 24 -7.93 22.30 -20.57
N SER A 25 -7.88 23.44 -21.26
CA SER A 25 -7.94 24.76 -20.64
C SER A 25 -9.36 25.00 -20.10
N SER A 26 -9.50 25.00 -18.78
CA SER A 26 -10.71 25.43 -18.08
C SER A 26 -10.33 26.54 -17.13
N GLU A 27 -10.49 27.78 -17.56
CA GLU A 27 -10.36 28.97 -16.72
C GLU A 27 -11.42 28.94 -15.61
N TYR A 28 -11.01 29.03 -14.34
CA TYR A 28 -11.85 29.57 -13.27
C TYR A 28 -10.96 30.36 -12.29
N PRO A 29 -11.47 31.47 -11.71
CA PRO A 29 -10.62 32.54 -11.20
C PRO A 29 -10.08 32.28 -9.78
N HIS A 30 -8.90 32.84 -9.52
CA HIS A 30 -8.33 32.92 -8.17
C HIS A 30 -9.16 33.84 -7.25
N PRO A 31 -9.45 33.44 -6.00
CA PRO A 31 -9.89 34.38 -4.98
C PRO A 31 -8.71 35.27 -4.54
N SER A 32 -8.95 36.57 -4.50
CA SER A 32 -8.00 37.61 -4.12
C SER A 32 -7.56 37.52 -2.66
N VAL A 33 -6.25 37.54 -2.42
CA VAL A 33 -5.67 37.65 -1.08
C VAL A 33 -5.65 39.12 -0.66
N HIS A 34 -6.41 39.48 0.37
CA HIS A 34 -6.28 40.79 1.03
C HIS A 34 -5.02 40.83 1.92
N PRO A 35 -4.25 41.92 1.94
CA PRO A 35 -3.15 42.10 2.88
C PRO A 35 -3.68 42.49 4.27
N SER A 36 -3.19 41.80 5.32
CA SER A 36 -3.40 42.23 6.71
C SER A 36 -2.55 43.48 7.05
N PRO A 37 -2.99 44.35 7.98
CA PRO A 37 -2.31 45.62 8.23
C PRO A 37 -0.98 45.49 8.97
N LEU A 38 -0.07 46.42 8.67
CA LEU A 38 1.17 46.65 9.42
C LEU A 38 0.86 47.24 10.80
N LEU A 39 1.51 46.72 11.85
CA LEU A 39 1.59 47.35 13.17
C LEU A 39 2.82 48.30 13.23
N PRO A 40 2.74 49.42 13.97
CA PRO A 40 3.82 50.41 14.07
C PRO A 40 4.96 49.95 15.00
N PRO A 41 6.15 50.57 14.93
CA PRO A 41 7.28 50.23 15.79
C PRO A 41 7.12 50.82 17.19
N GLU A 42 7.35 50.00 18.23
CA GLU A 42 7.51 50.50 19.61
C GLU A 42 8.95 50.95 19.88
N SER A 43 9.06 51.99 20.70
CA SER A 43 10.28 52.74 21.01
C SER A 43 11.22 52.03 22.00
N ALA A 44 12.52 52.29 21.86
CA ALA A 44 13.51 51.88 22.85
C ALA A 44 13.30 52.57 24.21
N GLY A 45 13.32 51.80 25.29
CA GLY A 45 13.32 52.29 26.67
C GLY A 45 14.48 51.67 27.46
N HIS A 46 15.40 52.50 27.98
CA HIS A 46 16.39 52.09 28.97
C HIS A 46 15.71 51.92 30.35
N GLY A 47 16.02 50.85 31.07
CA GLY A 47 15.44 50.58 32.40
C GLY A 47 16.36 49.73 33.29
N MET A 48 16.94 50.37 34.29
CA MET A 48 17.86 49.85 35.32
C MET A 48 17.58 48.42 35.83
N ALA A 49 18.66 47.68 36.08
CA ALA A 49 18.61 46.44 36.86
C ALA A 49 18.34 46.73 38.34
N MET A 50 17.52 45.88 38.99
CA MET A 50 17.45 45.78 40.45
C MET A 50 17.45 44.32 40.87
N VAL A 51 18.51 43.91 41.57
CA VAL A 51 18.70 42.53 42.05
C VAL A 51 17.99 42.34 43.38
N LEU A 52 16.93 41.52 43.43
CA LEU A 52 16.38 41.00 44.69
C LEU A 52 15.87 39.54 44.57
N ASN A 53 16.11 38.76 45.63
CA ASN A 53 15.41 37.52 46.02
C ASN A 53 15.64 36.21 45.24
N GLY A 54 16.89 35.72 45.23
CA GLY A 54 17.22 34.34 44.83
C GLY A 54 16.56 33.22 45.67
N SER A 55 16.08 33.52 46.89
CA SER A 55 15.40 32.56 47.77
C SER A 55 14.04 32.08 47.22
N LEU A 56 13.22 33.00 46.69
CA LEU A 56 11.86 32.67 46.24
C LEU A 56 11.87 31.77 44.99
N SER A 57 12.79 32.03 44.06
CA SER A 57 13.01 31.21 42.87
C SER A 57 13.40 29.76 43.23
N TYR A 58 14.27 29.59 44.24
CA TYR A 58 14.70 28.27 44.70
C TYR A 58 13.57 27.45 45.32
N VAL A 59 12.69 28.08 46.11
CA VAL A 59 11.52 27.42 46.70
C VAL A 59 10.52 27.00 45.62
N VAL A 60 10.21 27.88 44.66
CA VAL A 60 9.33 27.56 43.52
C VAL A 60 9.91 26.44 42.66
N TYR A 61 11.23 26.43 42.44
CA TYR A 61 11.91 25.36 41.70
C TYR A 61 11.82 24.00 42.41
N ARG A 62 12.08 23.96 43.73
CA ARG A 62 11.89 22.74 44.54
C ARG A 62 10.43 22.27 44.55
N LEU A 63 9.46 23.19 44.61
CA LEU A 63 8.03 22.85 44.57
C LEU A 63 7.66 22.21 43.22
N ARG A 64 8.17 22.73 42.10
CA ARG A 64 7.98 22.14 40.76
C ARG A 64 8.61 20.75 40.65
N ILE A 65 9.82 20.54 41.18
CA ILE A 65 10.43 19.20 41.21
C ILE A 65 9.59 18.23 42.05
N LEU A 66 9.12 18.64 43.23
CA LEU A 66 8.24 17.82 44.07
C LEU A 66 6.95 17.42 43.33
N LEU A 67 6.30 18.37 42.64
CA LEU A 67 5.10 18.09 41.84
C LEU A 67 5.39 17.12 40.67
N LEU A 68 6.53 17.24 39.99
CA LEU A 68 6.94 16.30 38.95
C LEU A 68 7.22 14.90 39.51
N MET A 69 7.88 14.79 40.67
CA MET A 69 8.11 13.51 41.33
C MET A 69 6.81 12.83 41.76
N ILE A 70 5.85 13.60 42.31
CA ILE A 70 4.51 13.10 42.65
C ILE A 70 3.78 12.61 41.38
N LEU A 71 3.82 13.38 40.29
CA LEU A 71 3.23 12.99 39.00
C LEU A 71 3.80 11.67 38.49
N ILE A 72 5.13 11.49 38.55
CA ILE A 72 5.80 10.24 38.15
C ILE A 72 5.34 9.07 39.03
N VAL A 73 5.26 9.24 40.35
CA VAL A 73 4.75 8.19 41.25
C VAL A 73 3.30 7.83 40.96
N VAL A 74 2.43 8.80 40.65
CA VAL A 74 1.04 8.56 40.24
C VAL A 74 0.97 7.79 38.92
N VAL A 75 1.76 8.16 37.91
CA VAL A 75 1.79 7.45 36.62
C VAL A 75 2.34 6.03 36.77
N VAL A 76 3.39 5.83 37.56
CA VAL A 76 3.98 4.49 37.81
C VAL A 76 3.01 3.60 38.60
N THR A 77 2.37 4.12 39.65
CA THR A 77 1.37 3.34 40.41
C THR A 77 0.14 3.00 39.57
N TRP A 78 -0.37 3.95 38.76
CA TRP A 78 -1.46 3.69 37.82
C TRP A 78 -1.08 2.64 36.76
N ALA A 79 0.11 2.75 36.17
CA ALA A 79 0.59 1.79 35.18
C ALA A 79 0.77 0.38 35.79
N SER A 80 1.29 0.28 37.01
CA SER A 80 1.43 -0.99 37.73
C SER A 80 0.06 -1.63 38.02
N LEU A 81 -0.92 -0.86 38.51
CA LEU A 81 -2.29 -1.34 38.75
C LEU A 81 -2.99 -1.76 37.44
N TYR A 82 -2.75 -1.06 36.34
CA TYR A 82 -3.26 -1.41 35.01
C TYR A 82 -2.64 -2.71 34.48
N LEU A 83 -1.34 -2.93 34.70
CA LEU A 83 -0.64 -4.18 34.37
C LEU A 83 -1.05 -5.36 35.27
N GLU A 84 -1.47 -5.11 36.51
CA GLU A 84 -2.09 -6.10 37.38
C GLU A 84 -3.49 -6.50 36.85
N SER A 85 -4.32 -5.52 36.53
CA SER A 85 -5.69 -5.71 36.02
C SER A 85 -5.72 -6.49 34.69
N THR A 86 -4.80 -6.19 33.77
CA THR A 86 -4.69 -6.89 32.48
C THR A 86 -4.13 -8.31 32.58
N ARG A 87 -3.48 -8.69 33.68
CA ARG A 87 -3.09 -10.09 33.95
C ARG A 87 -4.26 -10.93 34.48
N TYR A 88 -5.18 -10.35 35.25
CA TYR A 88 -6.35 -11.06 35.78
C TYR A 88 -7.32 -11.53 34.67
N THR A 89 -7.42 -10.79 33.56
CA THR A 89 -8.34 -11.09 32.45
C THR A 89 -7.81 -12.12 31.44
N ARG A 90 -6.57 -12.62 31.58
CA ARG A 90 -6.03 -13.73 30.76
C ARG A 90 -5.96 -15.06 31.53
N LYS A 91 -7.12 -15.70 31.71
CA LYS A 91 -7.22 -17.17 31.79
C LYS A 91 -7.93 -17.69 30.54
N PRO A 92 -7.30 -18.52 29.69
CA PRO A 92 -7.98 -19.13 28.56
C PRO A 92 -8.96 -20.20 29.05
N LYS A 93 -10.24 -20.08 28.69
CA LYS A 93 -11.20 -21.19 28.76
C LYS A 93 -11.21 -21.91 27.40
N SER A 94 -11.02 -23.23 27.44
CA SER A 94 -11.36 -24.12 26.32
C SER A 94 -12.88 -24.21 26.17
N PRO A 95 -13.37 -24.19 24.93
CA PRO A 95 -14.21 -25.29 24.44
C PRO A 95 -13.68 -25.82 23.09
N GLY A 96 -13.92 -27.06 22.66
CA GLY A 96 -14.90 -28.05 23.14
C GLY A 96 -15.69 -28.56 21.92
N ASN A 97 -15.39 -29.77 21.47
CA ASN A 97 -15.85 -30.30 20.17
C ASN A 97 -17.37 -30.48 20.07
N GLN A 98 -17.99 -29.80 19.10
CA GLN A 98 -19.30 -30.11 18.49
C GLN A 98 -19.35 -29.46 17.09
N PHE A 99 -20.12 -29.89 16.08
CA PHE A 99 -20.80 -31.17 15.80
C PHE A 99 -21.38 -31.06 14.38
N TRP A 100 -20.87 -31.78 13.39
CA TRP A 100 -21.49 -31.83 12.05
C TRP A 100 -21.89 -33.26 11.71
N ARG A 101 -23.10 -33.63 12.12
CA ARG A 101 -23.76 -34.87 11.69
C ARG A 101 -24.68 -34.56 10.51
N GLN A 102 -24.19 -34.92 9.33
CA GLN A 102 -24.90 -35.32 8.10
C GLN A 102 -26.43 -35.30 8.12
N THR A 103 -27.03 -34.63 7.14
CA THR A 103 -28.34 -35.01 6.57
C THR A 103 -28.22 -35.15 5.07
N SER A 104 -28.43 -36.37 4.59
CA SER A 104 -28.54 -36.76 3.20
C SER A 104 -29.75 -37.69 3.10
N LEU A 105 -30.82 -37.29 2.39
CA LEU A 105 -31.97 -38.14 2.02
C LEU A 105 -32.82 -37.48 0.91
N GLU A 106 -32.47 -37.86 -0.32
CA GLU A 106 -33.29 -38.12 -1.52
C GLU A 106 -34.75 -37.60 -1.65
N LYS A 107 -35.08 -37.03 -2.83
CA LYS A 107 -35.85 -37.78 -3.85
C LYS A 107 -35.78 -37.16 -5.27
N ASN A 108 -35.99 -38.00 -6.29
CA ASN A 108 -35.97 -37.68 -7.73
C ASN A 108 -37.35 -37.27 -8.27
N GLU A 109 -37.42 -36.65 -9.48
CA GLU A 109 -38.04 -37.28 -10.67
C GLU A 109 -37.89 -36.44 -11.97
N ASP A 110 -37.24 -37.06 -12.97
CA ASP A 110 -37.48 -37.09 -14.43
C ASP A 110 -37.43 -35.88 -15.42
N LYS A 111 -37.13 -36.31 -16.66
CA LYS A 111 -36.74 -35.63 -17.92
C LYS A 111 -37.87 -35.86 -18.98
N PRO A 112 -37.87 -35.30 -20.24
CA PRO A 112 -36.70 -35.22 -21.14
C PRO A 112 -36.60 -34.11 -22.22
N ALA A 113 -35.36 -33.95 -22.73
CA ALA A 113 -34.88 -33.70 -24.12
C ALA A 113 -35.69 -32.75 -25.07
N SER A 114 -35.12 -31.85 -25.88
CA SER A 114 -33.90 -31.90 -26.73
C SER A 114 -33.78 -30.54 -27.50
N VAL A 115 -32.84 -30.19 -28.39
CA VAL A 115 -31.64 -30.79 -29.04
C VAL A 115 -30.58 -29.65 -29.24
N LEU A 116 -29.44 -29.94 -29.90
CA LEU A 116 -28.48 -29.05 -30.60
C LEU A 116 -27.33 -28.41 -29.82
N GLU A 117 -26.23 -29.17 -29.85
CA GLU A 117 -24.86 -28.82 -29.53
C GLU A 117 -24.31 -27.66 -30.36
N GLN A 118 -23.42 -26.87 -29.76
CA GLN A 118 -22.15 -26.53 -30.41
C GLN A 118 -21.00 -26.82 -29.44
N SER A 119 -20.17 -27.78 -29.82
CA SER A 119 -19.01 -28.24 -29.05
C SER A 119 -17.87 -27.23 -29.13
N ALA A 120 -17.60 -26.54 -28.03
CA ALA A 120 -16.26 -26.05 -27.74
C ALA A 120 -15.55 -27.13 -26.91
N GLU A 121 -14.42 -27.65 -27.41
CA GLU A 121 -13.55 -28.52 -26.62
C GLU A 121 -12.88 -27.69 -25.51
N THR A 122 -13.58 -27.54 -24.37
CA THR A 122 -12.94 -27.10 -23.15
C THR A 122 -12.03 -28.22 -22.66
N ALA A 123 -10.75 -28.17 -23.08
CA ALA A 123 -9.68 -28.79 -22.32
C ALA A 123 -9.88 -28.41 -20.84
N ASN A 124 -9.89 -29.39 -19.95
CA ASN A 124 -10.23 -29.17 -18.53
C ASN A 124 -9.06 -28.43 -17.84
N VAL A 125 -9.04 -27.11 -17.97
CA VAL A 125 -7.92 -26.26 -17.51
C VAL A 125 -7.86 -26.31 -15.99
N LYS A 126 -6.80 -26.94 -15.48
CA LYS A 126 -6.52 -27.02 -14.05
C LYS A 126 -6.27 -25.62 -13.50
N VAL A 127 -7.17 -25.11 -12.67
CA VAL A 127 -6.98 -23.85 -11.93
C VAL A 127 -5.94 -24.05 -10.81
N CYS A 128 -5.14 -23.04 -10.52
CA CYS A 128 -4.16 -23.06 -9.43
C CYS A 128 -4.87 -23.18 -8.07
N PRO A 129 -4.24 -23.80 -7.04
CA PRO A 129 -4.83 -23.92 -5.71
C PRO A 129 -4.97 -22.56 -5.01
N GLN A 130 -5.97 -22.44 -4.12
CA GLN A 130 -6.27 -21.21 -3.34
C GLN A 130 -5.09 -20.73 -2.49
N LEU A 131 -4.27 -21.68 -2.03
CA LEU A 131 -2.99 -21.41 -1.39
C LEU A 131 -1.92 -22.18 -2.18
N SER A 132 -0.93 -21.47 -2.70
CA SER A 132 0.14 -22.10 -3.48
C SER A 132 0.99 -23.03 -2.59
N PRO A 133 1.34 -24.25 -3.06
CA PRO A 133 2.29 -25.12 -2.36
C PRO A 133 3.74 -24.62 -2.46
N SER A 134 4.02 -23.56 -3.22
CA SER A 134 5.36 -22.97 -3.38
C SER A 134 5.69 -21.85 -2.39
N LEU A 135 4.77 -21.47 -1.51
CA LEU A 135 4.99 -20.47 -0.46
C LEU A 135 6.03 -20.93 0.56
N ARG A 136 6.80 -19.99 1.10
CA ARG A 136 7.92 -20.22 2.03
C ARG A 136 7.74 -19.54 3.37
N GLY A 137 6.76 -18.65 3.50
CA GLY A 137 6.60 -17.79 4.67
C GLY A 137 7.58 -16.64 4.65
N VAL A 138 8.34 -16.46 5.74
CA VAL A 138 9.30 -15.35 5.89
C VAL A 138 10.47 -15.51 4.93
N VAL A 139 10.80 -14.45 4.18
CA VAL A 139 11.88 -14.42 3.20
C VAL A 139 12.91 -13.37 3.63
N PRO A 140 14.21 -13.71 3.73
CA PRO A 140 15.25 -12.72 4.03
C PRO A 140 15.41 -11.74 2.85
N LEU A 141 15.40 -10.44 3.16
CA LEU A 141 15.62 -9.38 2.19
C LEU A 141 17.12 -9.11 2.02
N ASN A 142 17.57 -8.92 0.78
CA ASN A 142 18.94 -8.51 0.45
C ASN A 142 18.93 -7.15 -0.27
N PHE A 143 19.93 -6.32 0.02
CA PHE A 143 20.06 -4.94 -0.46
C PHE A 143 21.47 -4.68 -1.05
N ASP A 144 21.89 -5.54 -1.98
CA ASP A 144 23.21 -5.45 -2.61
C ASP A 144 23.35 -4.14 -3.43
N PRO A 145 24.26 -3.22 -3.07
CA PRO A 145 24.43 -1.96 -3.81
C PRO A 145 24.90 -2.18 -5.25
N SER A 146 25.53 -3.30 -5.57
CA SER A 146 26.03 -3.64 -6.90
C SER A 146 24.95 -4.18 -7.85
N LEU A 147 23.77 -4.57 -7.33
CA LEU A 147 22.66 -5.15 -8.10
C LEU A 147 22.37 -4.40 -9.40
N THR A 148 22.35 -5.12 -10.51
CA THR A 148 22.09 -4.61 -11.87
C THR A 148 20.73 -5.08 -12.39
N LEU A 149 20.22 -4.41 -13.43
CA LEU A 149 18.95 -4.82 -14.05
C LEU A 149 19.10 -6.13 -14.82
N GLU A 150 20.28 -6.34 -15.39
CA GLU A 150 20.68 -7.53 -16.13
C GLU A 150 20.69 -8.77 -15.22
N GLN A 151 21.12 -8.62 -13.96
CA GLN A 151 21.02 -9.67 -12.95
C GLN A 151 19.56 -10.00 -12.61
N VAL A 152 18.71 -8.99 -12.36
CA VAL A 152 17.28 -9.25 -12.08
C VAL A 152 16.58 -9.98 -13.23
N LYS A 153 16.96 -9.67 -14.48
CA LYS A 153 16.48 -10.40 -15.68
C LYS A 153 16.96 -11.85 -15.71
N SER A 154 18.24 -12.10 -15.47
CA SER A 154 18.79 -13.47 -15.52
C SER A 154 18.26 -14.37 -14.40
N GLU A 155 17.92 -13.80 -13.25
CA GLU A 155 17.28 -14.49 -12.12
C GLU A 155 15.79 -14.80 -12.34
N ASN A 156 15.13 -14.18 -13.34
CA ASN A 156 13.70 -14.30 -13.60
C ASN A 156 13.37 -14.62 -15.08
N PRO A 157 13.87 -15.73 -15.65
CA PRO A 157 13.77 -16.03 -17.08
C PRO A 157 12.34 -16.30 -17.58
N LEU A 158 11.39 -16.61 -16.68
CA LEU A 158 9.97 -16.80 -17.00
C LEU A 158 9.19 -15.48 -17.10
N VAL A 159 9.79 -14.35 -16.73
CA VAL A 159 9.18 -13.02 -16.82
C VAL A 159 9.55 -12.41 -18.17
N GLN A 160 8.54 -12.16 -19.01
CA GLN A 160 8.71 -11.54 -20.33
C GLN A 160 8.04 -10.17 -20.34
N ASN A 161 8.80 -9.12 -20.62
CA ASN A 161 8.34 -7.72 -20.57
C ASN A 161 7.65 -7.36 -19.24
N GLY A 162 8.07 -7.95 -18.11
CA GLY A 162 7.42 -7.72 -16.81
C GLY A 162 6.09 -8.46 -16.58
N ILE A 163 5.69 -9.34 -17.51
CA ILE A 163 4.52 -10.22 -17.41
C ILE A 163 4.97 -11.65 -17.08
N TYR A 164 4.23 -12.34 -16.22
CA TYR A 164 4.41 -13.76 -15.90
C TYR A 164 3.07 -14.50 -15.86
N ARG A 165 3.09 -15.78 -16.23
CA ARG A 165 1.96 -16.72 -16.15
C ARG A 165 2.44 -18.06 -15.60
N PRO A 166 1.70 -18.73 -14.70
CA PRO A 166 2.07 -20.08 -14.25
C PRO A 166 1.89 -21.09 -15.38
N GLU A 167 2.90 -21.92 -15.63
CA GLU A 167 2.87 -22.92 -16.73
C GLU A 167 2.02 -24.16 -16.41
N SER A 168 1.82 -24.47 -15.12
CA SER A 168 1.21 -25.73 -14.65
C SER A 168 -0.26 -25.64 -14.26
N CYS A 169 -0.83 -24.42 -14.25
CA CYS A 169 -2.23 -24.17 -13.91
C CYS A 169 -2.65 -22.76 -14.33
N GLN A 170 -3.95 -22.55 -14.53
CA GLN A 170 -4.53 -21.21 -14.73
C GLN A 170 -4.59 -20.47 -13.39
N ALA A 171 -4.02 -19.27 -13.35
CA ALA A 171 -4.05 -18.41 -12.16
C ALA A 171 -5.48 -18.03 -11.77
N GLN A 172 -5.70 -17.79 -10.47
CA GLN A 172 -7.05 -17.48 -9.95
C GLN A 172 -7.50 -16.04 -10.20
N GLN A 173 -6.55 -15.12 -10.33
CA GLN A 173 -6.76 -13.72 -10.68
C GLN A 173 -5.61 -13.28 -11.58
N LYS A 174 -5.92 -12.42 -12.56
CA LYS A 174 -4.94 -11.60 -13.26
C LYS A 174 -4.68 -10.34 -12.44
N VAL A 175 -3.42 -10.07 -12.10
CA VAL A 175 -3.01 -9.01 -11.18
C VAL A 175 -2.09 -7.97 -11.86
N ALA A 176 -2.55 -6.72 -11.97
CA ALA A 176 -1.70 -5.60 -12.36
C ALA A 176 -1.05 -4.96 -11.12
N ILE A 177 0.28 -4.89 -11.07
CA ILE A 177 1.02 -4.18 -10.01
C ILE A 177 1.46 -2.82 -10.56
N LEU A 178 0.94 -1.74 -9.96
CA LEU A 178 1.13 -0.37 -10.39
C LEU A 178 2.10 0.35 -9.45
N ILE A 179 3.28 0.69 -9.96
CA ILE A 179 4.37 1.31 -9.20
C ILE A 179 4.59 2.75 -9.69
N PRO A 180 4.22 3.78 -8.93
CA PRO A 180 4.46 5.17 -9.30
C PRO A 180 5.92 5.51 -9.03
N HIS A 181 6.64 6.04 -10.03
CA HIS A 181 8.10 6.12 -9.99
C HIS A 181 8.67 7.45 -10.49
N ARG A 182 9.77 7.90 -9.87
CA ARG A 182 10.73 8.88 -10.40
C ARG A 182 12.01 8.89 -9.54
N ASN A 183 13.19 8.84 -10.15
CA ASN A 183 14.50 8.98 -9.51
C ASN A 183 14.69 8.03 -8.31
N ARG A 184 14.29 6.76 -8.47
CA ARG A 184 14.27 5.72 -7.44
C ARG A 184 14.76 4.36 -7.97
N GLU A 185 15.66 4.40 -8.94
CA GLU A 185 16.05 3.25 -9.78
C GLU A 185 16.60 2.09 -8.94
N LYS A 186 17.44 2.35 -7.93
CA LYS A 186 17.94 1.32 -7.02
C LYS A 186 16.85 0.71 -6.11
N HIS A 187 15.87 1.49 -5.67
CA HIS A 187 14.72 0.95 -4.92
C HIS A 187 13.89 0.04 -5.84
N LEU A 188 13.70 0.44 -7.10
CA LEU A 188 12.99 -0.38 -8.09
C LEU A 188 13.74 -1.69 -8.39
N LEU A 189 15.07 -1.70 -8.47
CA LEU A 189 15.84 -2.94 -8.59
C LEU A 189 15.65 -3.86 -7.37
N TYR A 190 15.70 -3.31 -6.14
CA TYR A 190 15.39 -4.08 -4.93
C TYR A 190 13.96 -4.59 -4.90
N LEU A 191 12.99 -3.82 -5.41
CA LEU A 191 11.62 -4.27 -5.53
C LEU A 191 11.50 -5.41 -6.53
N LEU A 192 12.03 -5.29 -7.74
CA LEU A 192 11.89 -6.31 -8.79
C LEU A 192 12.59 -7.64 -8.43
N THR A 193 13.81 -7.61 -7.87
CA THR A 193 14.51 -8.85 -7.45
C THR A 193 13.76 -9.62 -6.36
N ASN A 194 13.09 -8.92 -5.43
CA ASN A 194 12.30 -9.56 -4.38
C ASN A 194 10.88 -9.94 -4.86
N LEU A 195 10.22 -9.05 -5.62
CA LEU A 195 8.81 -9.18 -5.97
C LEU A 195 8.55 -10.20 -7.07
N HIS A 196 9.39 -10.30 -8.11
CA HIS A 196 9.20 -11.30 -9.17
C HIS A 196 9.16 -12.74 -8.62
N PRO A 197 10.15 -13.25 -7.86
CA PRO A 197 10.09 -14.61 -7.33
C PRO A 197 9.02 -14.76 -6.25
N PHE A 198 8.64 -13.69 -5.55
CA PHE A 198 7.54 -13.67 -4.58
C PHE A 198 6.18 -13.92 -5.26
N LEU A 199 5.86 -13.17 -6.32
CA LEU A 199 4.60 -13.31 -7.06
C LEU A 199 4.53 -14.64 -7.84
N GLN A 200 5.66 -15.11 -8.38
CA GLN A 200 5.76 -16.44 -9.01
C GLN A 200 5.42 -17.57 -8.03
N ARG A 201 5.92 -17.51 -6.78
CA ARG A 201 5.55 -18.48 -5.73
C ARG A 201 4.09 -18.40 -5.30
N GLN A 202 3.41 -17.28 -5.53
CA GLN A 202 1.96 -17.14 -5.32
C GLN A 202 1.11 -17.66 -6.50
N GLN A 203 1.73 -18.14 -7.60
CA GLN A 203 1.07 -18.66 -8.80
C GLN A 203 0.06 -17.68 -9.43
N LEU A 204 0.44 -16.41 -9.48
CA LEU A 204 -0.33 -15.33 -10.10
C LEU A 204 -0.04 -15.23 -11.60
N GLU A 205 -1.04 -14.91 -12.41
CA GLU A 205 -0.83 -14.23 -13.69
C GLU A 205 -0.70 -12.75 -13.36
N TYR A 206 0.46 -12.15 -13.62
CA TYR A 206 0.70 -10.77 -13.22
C TYR A 206 1.46 -9.96 -14.27
N GLY A 207 1.27 -8.65 -14.24
CA GLY A 207 2.03 -7.67 -15.00
C GLY A 207 2.50 -6.54 -14.09
N ILE A 208 3.77 -6.14 -14.20
CA ILE A 208 4.32 -5.00 -13.46
C ILE A 208 4.38 -3.76 -14.36
N TYR A 209 3.75 -2.69 -13.91
CA TYR A 209 3.68 -1.39 -14.55
C TYR A 209 4.46 -0.37 -13.72
N VAL A 210 5.46 0.27 -14.33
CA VAL A 210 6.25 1.33 -13.69
C VAL A 210 5.85 2.66 -14.33
N ILE A 211 5.03 3.43 -13.62
CA ILE A 211 4.47 4.68 -14.12
C ILE A 211 5.42 5.81 -13.77
N HIS A 212 6.30 6.15 -14.69
CA HIS A 212 7.31 7.19 -14.50
C HIS A 212 6.72 8.60 -14.68
N GLN A 213 6.87 9.46 -13.67
CA GLN A 213 6.54 10.88 -13.82
C GLN A 213 7.65 11.65 -14.52
N ALA A 214 7.43 12.11 -15.75
CA ALA A 214 8.39 12.94 -16.45
C ALA A 214 8.57 14.34 -15.80
N GLY A 215 9.76 14.92 -15.96
CA GLY A 215 10.09 16.28 -15.52
C GLY A 215 10.22 16.47 -14.01
N ASN A 216 10.45 17.72 -13.59
CA ASN A 216 10.88 18.10 -12.24
C ASN A 216 9.77 18.72 -11.36
N THR A 217 8.51 18.67 -11.79
CA THR A 217 7.35 19.14 -11.00
C THR A 217 7.16 18.31 -9.72
N LYS A 218 6.36 18.78 -8.75
CA LYS A 218 6.03 17.97 -7.54
C LYS A 218 5.54 16.58 -7.94
N PHE A 219 5.93 15.55 -7.19
CA PHE A 219 5.48 14.18 -7.45
C PHE A 219 3.97 14.07 -7.14
N ASN A 220 3.23 13.32 -7.96
CA ASN A 220 1.80 13.08 -7.76
C ASN A 220 1.50 11.59 -7.84
N ARG A 221 1.70 10.92 -6.70
CA ARG A 221 1.54 9.46 -6.53
C ARG A 221 0.16 8.99 -6.99
N ALA A 222 -0.91 9.60 -6.48
CA ALA A 222 -2.30 9.27 -6.82
C ALA A 222 -2.58 9.34 -8.33
N LYS A 223 -2.16 10.42 -8.99
CA LYS A 223 -2.39 10.59 -10.44
C LYS A 223 -1.65 9.54 -11.27
N LEU A 224 -0.43 9.16 -10.88
CA LEU A 224 0.32 8.09 -11.55
C LEU A 224 -0.35 6.73 -11.38
N LEU A 225 -0.93 6.44 -10.22
CA LEU A 225 -1.69 5.21 -9.98
C LEU A 225 -2.97 5.16 -10.83
N ASN A 226 -3.68 6.30 -10.98
CA ASN A 226 -4.82 6.41 -11.91
C ASN A 226 -4.40 6.19 -13.37
N VAL A 227 -3.27 6.76 -13.80
CA VAL A 227 -2.70 6.53 -15.14
C VAL A 227 -2.36 5.05 -15.33
N GLY A 228 -1.66 4.43 -14.37
CA GLY A 228 -1.32 3.01 -14.42
C GLY A 228 -2.53 2.09 -14.55
N TYR A 229 -3.60 2.38 -13.82
CA TYR A 229 -4.88 1.64 -13.93
C TYR A 229 -5.48 1.78 -15.33
N ALA A 230 -5.50 3.00 -15.89
CA ALA A 230 -6.07 3.27 -17.20
C ALA A 230 -5.24 2.67 -18.35
N GLU A 231 -3.90 2.67 -18.26
CA GLU A 231 -3.02 2.07 -19.26
C GLU A 231 -3.02 0.55 -19.20
N ALA A 232 -2.91 -0.06 -18.00
CA ALA A 232 -2.92 -1.51 -17.84
C ALA A 232 -4.21 -2.16 -18.40
N LEU A 233 -5.36 -1.48 -18.27
CA LEU A 233 -6.65 -1.93 -18.84
C LEU A 233 -6.70 -1.94 -20.39
N LYS A 234 -5.74 -1.31 -21.09
CA LYS A 234 -5.65 -1.37 -22.55
C LYS A 234 -4.97 -2.64 -23.05
N GLU A 235 -4.12 -3.24 -22.21
CA GLU A 235 -3.28 -4.40 -22.57
C GLU A 235 -3.95 -5.73 -22.21
N GLU A 236 -4.60 -5.81 -21.04
CA GLU A 236 -5.19 -7.05 -20.53
C GLU A 236 -6.41 -6.76 -19.63
N LYS A 237 -7.31 -7.75 -19.53
CA LYS A 237 -8.47 -7.71 -18.63
C LYS A 237 -8.04 -8.10 -17.22
N TRP A 238 -7.28 -7.23 -16.56
CA TRP A 238 -6.86 -7.40 -15.16
C TRP A 238 -8.07 -7.42 -14.21
N ASP A 239 -8.12 -8.43 -13.33
CA ASP A 239 -9.16 -8.59 -12.32
C ASP A 239 -8.87 -7.71 -11.09
N CYS A 240 -7.58 -7.67 -10.72
CA CYS A 240 -7.05 -7.08 -9.50
C CYS A 240 -5.94 -6.06 -9.80
N PHE A 241 -5.94 -4.96 -9.03
CA PHE A 241 -4.93 -3.91 -9.10
C PHE A 241 -4.25 -3.75 -7.74
N ILE A 242 -2.92 -3.89 -7.72
CA ILE A 242 -2.07 -3.63 -6.55
C ILE A 242 -1.41 -2.26 -6.75
N PHE A 243 -1.77 -1.28 -5.93
CA PHE A 243 -1.14 0.04 -5.93
C PHE A 243 0.02 0.00 -4.95
N HIS A 244 1.26 0.20 -5.42
CA HIS A 244 2.46 -0.27 -4.72
C HIS A 244 3.59 0.78 -4.66
N ASP A 245 4.00 1.17 -3.46
CA ASP A 245 5.14 2.07 -3.25
C ASP A 245 6.49 1.36 -3.51
N VAL A 246 7.34 1.99 -4.34
CA VAL A 246 8.60 1.40 -4.81
C VAL A 246 9.61 1.01 -3.71
N ASP A 247 9.46 1.55 -2.50
CA ASP A 247 10.37 1.33 -1.37
C ASP A 247 9.81 0.42 -0.26
N LEU A 248 8.74 -0.34 -0.54
CA LEU A 248 8.16 -1.32 0.37
C LEU A 248 8.33 -2.76 -0.13
N LEU A 249 9.03 -3.60 0.63
CA LEU A 249 9.23 -5.02 0.31
C LEU A 249 8.38 -5.91 1.24
N PRO A 250 7.68 -6.93 0.71
CA PRO A 250 6.96 -7.88 1.54
C PRO A 250 7.92 -8.92 2.14
N GLU A 251 8.01 -8.96 3.48
CA GLU A 251 8.90 -9.88 4.21
C GLU A 251 8.36 -11.32 4.33
N ASN A 252 7.09 -11.57 3.96
CA ASN A 252 6.44 -12.87 4.10
C ASN A 252 5.47 -13.16 2.94
N ASP A 253 5.64 -14.28 2.23
CA ASP A 253 4.85 -14.62 1.04
C ASP A 253 3.47 -15.22 1.30
N PHE A 254 3.07 -15.39 2.57
CA PHE A 254 1.65 -15.51 2.95
C PHE A 254 0.89 -14.17 2.86
N ASN A 255 1.56 -13.02 2.66
CA ASN A 255 0.89 -11.78 2.27
C ASN A 255 0.52 -11.85 0.77
N LEU A 256 -0.62 -12.47 0.45
CA LEU A 256 -1.04 -12.74 -0.93
C LEU A 256 -1.38 -11.45 -1.70
N TYR A 257 -0.74 -11.24 -2.86
CA TYR A 257 -1.00 -10.13 -3.80
C TYR A 257 -2.21 -10.45 -4.68
N LEU A 258 -3.33 -10.65 -4.00
CA LEU A 258 -4.66 -10.92 -4.53
C LEU A 258 -5.64 -9.91 -3.95
N CYS A 259 -6.67 -9.61 -4.73
CA CYS A 259 -7.81 -8.80 -4.30
C CYS A 259 -8.86 -9.69 -3.61
N ASP A 260 -9.61 -9.10 -2.71
CA ASP A 260 -10.70 -9.75 -1.97
C ASP A 260 -12.03 -9.03 -2.29
N SER A 261 -13.11 -9.55 -1.71
CA SER A 261 -14.45 -8.93 -1.61
C SER A 261 -14.42 -7.47 -1.17
N GLU A 262 -13.51 -7.09 -0.28
CA GLU A 262 -13.28 -5.73 0.20
C GLU A 262 -11.89 -5.18 -0.20
N PRO A 263 -11.73 -3.83 -0.31
CA PRO A 263 -10.43 -3.19 -0.52
C PRO A 263 -9.40 -3.58 0.55
N LYS A 264 -8.27 -4.14 0.14
CA LYS A 264 -7.28 -4.75 1.04
C LYS A 264 -6.10 -3.84 1.28
N HIS A 265 -5.82 -3.50 2.54
CA HIS A 265 -4.56 -2.89 2.93
C HIS A 265 -3.50 -3.96 3.18
N MET A 266 -2.32 -3.82 2.59
CA MET A 266 -1.28 -4.85 2.62
C MET A 266 -0.10 -4.52 3.55
N VAL A 267 -0.07 -3.31 4.12
CA VAL A 267 1.05 -2.76 4.90
C VAL A 267 0.63 -2.58 6.37
N VAL A 268 0.18 -3.67 6.98
CA VAL A 268 -0.33 -3.70 8.36
C VAL A 268 0.77 -3.47 9.43
N GLY A 269 2.04 -3.54 9.04
CA GLY A 269 3.20 -3.16 9.85
C GLY A 269 4.47 -3.11 9.00
N ARG A 270 5.40 -2.22 9.38
CA ARG A 270 6.75 -2.08 8.77
C ARG A 270 7.83 -2.07 9.83
N ASN A 271 9.06 -2.43 9.47
CA ASN A 271 10.25 -2.29 10.33
C ASN A 271 10.36 -0.90 11.00
N ALA A 272 10.22 0.19 10.24
CA ALA A 272 10.27 1.58 10.69
C ALA A 272 9.12 1.99 11.66
N THR A 273 8.10 1.15 11.79
CA THR A 273 6.97 1.31 12.72
C THR A 273 7.00 0.29 13.86
N GLY A 274 8.07 -0.50 13.98
CA GLY A 274 8.14 -1.63 14.93
C GLY A 274 7.07 -2.69 14.66
N TYR A 275 6.77 -2.94 13.38
CA TYR A 275 5.73 -3.86 12.89
C TYR A 275 4.32 -3.57 13.43
N LYS A 276 3.98 -2.28 13.60
CA LYS A 276 2.64 -1.81 13.98
C LYS A 276 2.02 -0.98 12.87
N LEU A 277 0.69 -1.02 12.76
CA LEU A 277 -0.05 -0.14 11.85
C LEU A 277 0.19 1.33 12.25
N ARG A 278 0.43 2.19 11.26
CA ARG A 278 0.82 3.60 11.49
C ARG A 278 -0.22 4.39 12.30
N TYR A 279 -1.49 4.19 11.98
CA TYR A 279 -2.67 4.66 12.72
C TYR A 279 -3.90 3.86 12.27
N LYS A 280 -4.98 3.90 13.06
CA LYS A 280 -6.25 3.23 12.69
C LYS A 280 -6.80 3.84 11.39
N GLY A 281 -6.97 3.02 10.36
CA GLY A 281 -7.40 3.49 9.04
C GLY A 281 -6.27 4.06 8.17
N TYR A 282 -5.00 3.76 8.45
CA TYR A 282 -3.95 3.98 7.47
C TYR A 282 -4.16 3.04 6.27
N PHE A 283 -4.14 3.58 5.04
CA PHE A 283 -4.35 2.81 3.79
C PHE A 283 -3.20 2.98 2.77
N GLY A 284 -2.18 3.79 3.08
CA GLY A 284 -1.03 4.02 2.21
C GLY A 284 0.01 2.89 2.19
N GLY A 285 1.00 3.02 1.30
CA GLY A 285 2.03 2.02 1.06
C GLY A 285 1.65 1.06 -0.06
N VAL A 286 1.00 -0.04 0.29
CA VAL A 286 0.54 -1.06 -0.66
C VAL A 286 -0.91 -1.43 -0.35
N SER A 287 -1.75 -1.42 -1.38
CA SER A 287 -3.18 -1.75 -1.29
C SER A 287 -3.64 -2.50 -2.54
N ALA A 288 -4.63 -3.36 -2.40
CA ALA A 288 -5.24 -4.11 -3.49
C ALA A 288 -6.72 -3.75 -3.63
N MET A 289 -7.18 -3.49 -4.86
CA MET A 289 -8.60 -3.30 -5.18
C MET A 289 -8.96 -3.99 -6.49
N THR A 290 -10.12 -4.64 -6.53
CA THR A 290 -10.68 -5.18 -7.77
C THR A 290 -10.98 -4.04 -8.75
N ARG A 291 -11.07 -4.37 -10.05
CA ARG A 291 -11.51 -3.42 -11.08
C ARG A 291 -12.79 -2.68 -10.67
N GLY A 292 -13.77 -3.40 -10.11
CA GLY A 292 -15.06 -2.86 -9.67
C GLY A 292 -14.96 -1.95 -8.44
N GLN A 293 -14.17 -2.34 -7.43
CA GLN A 293 -13.95 -1.50 -6.23
C GLN A 293 -13.29 -0.16 -6.60
N PHE A 294 -12.27 -0.17 -7.47
CA PHE A 294 -11.59 1.07 -7.87
C PHE A 294 -12.48 1.98 -8.72
N ALA A 295 -13.29 1.39 -9.62
CA ALA A 295 -14.28 2.13 -10.40
C ALA A 295 -15.39 2.73 -9.51
N LYS A 296 -15.88 1.98 -8.50
CA LYS A 296 -16.89 2.46 -7.54
C LYS A 296 -16.46 3.77 -6.87
N VAL A 297 -15.21 3.86 -6.43
CA VAL A 297 -14.67 5.05 -5.75
C VAL A 297 -14.16 6.16 -6.70
N ASN A 298 -14.30 5.99 -8.02
CA ASN A 298 -13.75 6.90 -9.05
C ASN A 298 -12.22 7.10 -8.95
N GLY A 299 -11.49 6.05 -8.54
CA GLY A 299 -10.04 6.07 -8.38
C GLY A 299 -9.51 6.98 -7.27
N TYR A 300 -8.24 7.39 -7.37
CA TYR A 300 -7.62 8.36 -6.47
C TYR A 300 -7.93 9.81 -6.89
N SER A 301 -7.87 10.75 -5.94
CA SER A 301 -7.90 12.18 -6.25
C SER A 301 -6.60 12.65 -6.93
N ASN A 302 -6.73 13.28 -8.10
CA ASN A 302 -5.61 13.78 -8.90
C ASN A 302 -4.94 15.06 -8.32
N ASN A 303 -5.47 15.63 -7.24
CA ASN A 303 -5.10 16.96 -6.75
C ASN A 303 -3.98 16.96 -5.67
N TYR A 304 -3.49 15.78 -5.28
CA TYR A 304 -2.45 15.63 -4.26
C TYR A 304 -1.04 15.76 -4.86
N TRP A 305 -0.46 16.98 -4.76
CA TRP A 305 0.87 17.31 -5.26
C TRP A 305 1.91 17.42 -4.13
N GLY A 306 2.70 16.36 -3.96
CA GLY A 306 3.65 16.22 -2.85
C GLY A 306 3.34 15.00 -1.98
N TRP A 307 3.62 15.09 -0.69
CA TRP A 307 3.47 13.99 0.26
C TRP A 307 2.17 14.07 1.07
N GLY A 308 1.35 13.01 0.96
CA GLY A 308 0.39 12.60 1.99
C GLY A 308 -1.05 13.06 1.78
N GLY A 309 -1.97 12.26 2.33
CA GLY A 309 -3.40 12.53 2.40
C GLY A 309 -4.20 11.95 1.23
N GLU A 310 -3.55 11.45 0.18
CA GLU A 310 -4.23 10.86 -0.99
C GLU A 310 -4.72 9.43 -0.71
N ASP A 311 -4.03 8.72 0.19
CA ASP A 311 -4.40 7.41 0.72
C ASP A 311 -5.57 7.50 1.72
N ASP A 312 -5.55 8.50 2.60
CA ASP A 312 -6.68 8.84 3.47
C ASP A 312 -7.92 9.31 2.69
N ASP A 313 -7.72 9.98 1.55
CA ASP A 313 -8.82 10.38 0.66
C ASP A 313 -9.48 9.17 0.01
N LEU A 314 -8.69 8.27 -0.58
CA LEU A 314 -9.19 7.01 -1.16
C LEU A 314 -9.91 6.15 -0.11
N ARG A 315 -9.40 6.06 1.12
CA ARG A 315 -10.11 5.31 2.18
C ARG A 315 -11.46 5.96 2.52
N ARG A 316 -11.55 7.29 2.54
CA ARG A 316 -12.82 7.98 2.82
C ARG A 316 -13.84 7.75 1.72
N SER A 317 -13.45 7.75 0.43
CA SER A 317 -14.40 7.47 -0.67
C SER A 317 -14.95 6.03 -0.62
N GLN A 318 -14.17 5.05 -0.14
CA GLN A 318 -14.66 3.69 0.16
C GLN A 318 -15.71 3.65 1.28
N SER A 319 -15.70 4.62 2.21
CA SER A 319 -16.57 4.62 3.40
C SER A 319 -17.91 5.35 3.19
N VAL A 320 -18.14 5.93 2.01
CA VAL A 320 -19.24 6.86 1.70
C VAL A 320 -20.26 6.25 0.71
N GLN A 321 -20.03 5.02 0.25
CA GLN A 321 -20.85 4.32 -0.77
C GLN A 321 -21.05 2.84 -0.47
#